data_AF-A0AAW3MGF8-F1
#
_entry.id   AF-A0AAW3MGF8-F1
#
_cell.length_a   1.000
_cell.length_b   1.000
_cell.length_c   1.000
_cell.angle_alpha   90.00
_cell.angle_beta   90.00
_cell.angle_gamma   90.00
#
_symmetry.space_group_name_H-M   'P 1'
#
loop_
_entity.id
_entity.type
_entity.pdbx_description
1 polymer ?
#
loop_
_entity_poly.entity_id
_entity_poly.type
_entity_poly.pdbx_seq_one_letter_code
_entity_poly.pdbx_strand_id
1 'polypeptide(L)'
;MEDKAKLIFEQARRFRNAGAILGNKLSETSDPGLYMAPFIVNSSFAIELYLKCIYVIETKEEPKYVHKLEQLFDNLSDFSQFITSDIFSRLNEQEGSYHALKDKVPDFDWSLRGVLESASQAFVKWRYSFDGDITSFPSAGAVINALEACIFVLREDLNDIPQEIY
;
A
#
# COMPACT_ATOMS: atom_id res chain seq x y z
N MET A 1 2.27 15.36 24.12
CA MET A 1 1.37 14.39 23.48
C MET A 1 2.12 13.89 22.27
N GLU A 2 2.36 12.59 22.17
CA GLU A 2 3.16 12.02 21.09
C GLU A 2 2.43 12.21 19.76
N ASP A 3 3.15 12.58 18.71
CA ASP A 3 2.58 12.78 17.38
C ASP A 3 2.20 11.41 16.77
N LYS A 4 0.97 10.97 17.03
CA LYS A 4 0.45 9.67 16.60
C LYS A 4 0.58 9.49 15.09
N ALA A 5 0.30 10.51 14.30
CA ALA A 5 0.41 10.44 12.84
C ALA A 5 1.85 10.12 12.41
N LYS A 6 2.83 10.80 13.03
CA LYS A 6 4.26 10.53 12.81
C LYS A 6 4.65 9.11 13.19
N LEU A 7 4.19 8.60 14.34
CA LEU A 7 4.46 7.22 14.74
C LEU A 7 3.91 6.19 13.74
N ILE A 8 2.67 6.38 13.29
CA ILE A 8 2.05 5.49 12.31
C ILE A 8 2.81 5.56 10.99
N PHE A 9 3.20 6.76 10.55
CA PHE A 9 3.98 6.97 9.33
C PHE A 9 5.35 6.26 9.39
N GLU A 10 6.09 6.43 10.47
CA GLU A 10 7.38 5.75 10.66
C GLU A 10 7.21 4.22 10.65
N GLN A 11 6.14 3.71 11.27
CA GLN A 11 5.85 2.29 11.23
C GLN A 11 5.49 1.80 9.83
N ALA A 12 4.68 2.56 9.08
CA ALA A 12 4.35 2.26 7.68
C ALA A 12 5.63 2.16 6.82
N ARG A 13 6.56 3.10 7.00
CA ARG A 13 7.84 3.11 6.29
C ARG A 13 8.72 1.91 6.59
N ARG A 14 8.76 1.44 7.84
CA ARG A 14 9.50 0.22 8.20
C ARG A 14 8.98 -1.00 7.43
N PHE A 15 7.65 -1.18 7.37
CA PHE A 15 7.05 -2.28 6.62
C PHE A 15 7.20 -2.11 5.11
N ARG A 16 7.08 -0.88 4.58
CA ARG A 16 7.39 -0.56 3.18
C ARG A 16 8.82 -0.97 2.83
N ASN A 17 9.80 -0.57 3.64
CA ASN A 17 11.22 -0.85 3.39
C ASN A 17 11.51 -2.36 3.46
N ALA A 18 10.94 -3.06 4.44
CA ALA A 18 11.02 -4.51 4.51
C ALA A 18 10.42 -5.18 3.26
N GLY A 19 9.24 -4.72 2.83
CA GLY A 19 8.61 -5.15 1.58
C GLY A 19 9.50 -4.89 0.36
N ALA A 20 10.09 -3.71 0.23
CA ALA A 20 10.98 -3.37 -0.88
C ALA A 20 12.21 -4.28 -0.95
N ILE A 21 12.86 -4.56 0.19
CA ILE A 21 13.99 -5.49 0.26
C ILE A 21 13.57 -6.90 -0.20
N LEU A 22 12.42 -7.38 0.26
CA LEU A 22 11.87 -8.68 -0.16
C LEU A 22 11.50 -8.70 -1.66
N GLY A 23 10.98 -7.59 -2.18
CA GLY A 23 10.69 -7.40 -3.60
C GLY A 23 11.94 -7.47 -4.48
N ASN A 24 13.04 -6.86 -4.04
CA ASN A 24 14.32 -6.99 -4.72
C ASN A 24 14.80 -8.45 -4.72
N LYS A 25 14.71 -9.13 -3.57
CA LYS A 25 15.07 -10.55 -3.45
C LYS A 25 14.21 -11.48 -4.30
N LEU A 26 12.94 -11.15 -4.53
CA LEU A 26 12.07 -11.89 -5.46
C LEU A 26 12.62 -11.90 -6.90
N SER A 27 13.25 -10.82 -7.34
CA SER A 27 13.85 -10.75 -8.68
C SER A 27 15.17 -11.50 -8.81
N GLU A 28 15.84 -11.79 -7.69
CA GLU A 28 17.14 -12.46 -7.63
C GLU A 28 17.03 -13.98 -7.41
N THR A 29 15.88 -14.48 -6.95
CA THR A 29 15.69 -15.88 -6.55
C THR A 29 15.09 -16.74 -7.66
N SER A 30 15.47 -18.02 -7.70
CA SER A 30 14.80 -19.05 -8.50
C SER A 30 13.58 -19.67 -7.81
N ASP A 31 13.39 -19.39 -6.52
CA ASP A 31 12.22 -19.78 -5.74
C ASP A 31 11.43 -18.53 -5.30
N PRO A 32 10.45 -18.08 -6.11
CA PRO A 32 9.60 -16.94 -5.75
C PRO A 32 8.78 -17.18 -4.48
N GLY A 33 8.49 -18.44 -4.12
CA GLY A 33 7.68 -18.77 -2.95
C GLY A 33 8.33 -18.31 -1.64
N LEU A 34 9.66 -18.27 -1.59
CA LEU A 34 10.44 -17.89 -0.41
C LEU A 34 10.14 -16.47 0.09
N TYR A 35 9.91 -15.53 -0.83
CA TYR A 35 9.77 -14.11 -0.50
C TYR A 35 8.39 -13.53 -0.85
N MET A 36 7.55 -14.23 -1.61
CA MET A 36 6.28 -13.67 -2.11
C MET A 36 5.27 -13.42 -0.98
N ALA A 37 5.06 -14.41 -0.11
CA ALA A 37 4.16 -14.26 1.02
C ALA A 37 4.57 -13.11 1.96
N PRO A 38 5.83 -13.04 2.46
CA PRO A 38 6.22 -11.93 3.31
C PRO A 38 6.26 -10.60 2.55
N PHE A 39 6.60 -10.56 1.26
CA PHE A 39 6.52 -9.34 0.45
C PHE A 39 5.10 -8.77 0.46
N ILE A 40 4.10 -9.59 0.12
CA ILE A 40 2.70 -9.15 0.02
C ILE A 40 2.15 -8.73 1.39
N VAL A 41 2.49 -9.46 2.45
CA VAL A 41 2.10 -9.13 3.82
C VAL A 41 2.68 -7.78 4.25
N ASN A 42 3.98 -7.55 4.04
CA ASN A 42 4.63 -6.30 4.40
C ASN A 42 4.08 -5.11 3.59
N SER A 43 3.94 -5.25 2.28
CA SER A 43 3.42 -4.18 1.42
C SER A 43 1.96 -3.83 1.74
N SER A 44 1.10 -4.83 1.95
CA SER A 44 -0.30 -4.58 2.31
C SER A 44 -0.44 -3.95 3.69
N PHE A 45 0.39 -4.36 4.65
CA PHE A 45 0.36 -3.77 5.98
C PHE A 45 0.91 -2.34 6.01
N ALA A 46 1.93 -2.04 5.20
CA ALA A 46 2.38 -0.67 5.00
C ALA A 46 1.24 0.23 4.46
N ILE A 47 0.47 -0.25 3.49
CA ILE A 47 -0.70 0.45 2.95
C ILE A 47 -1.77 0.68 4.02
N GLU A 48 -2.08 -0.33 4.82
CA GLU A 48 -3.01 -0.19 5.96
C GLU A 48 -2.57 0.95 6.88
N LEU A 49 -1.29 1.00 7.22
CA LEU A 49 -0.73 2.02 8.11
C LEU A 49 -0.72 3.40 7.46
N TYR A 50 -0.40 3.53 6.17
CA TYR A 50 -0.48 4.82 5.48
C TYR A 50 -1.91 5.35 5.41
N LEU A 51 -2.90 4.51 5.09
CA LEU A 51 -4.31 4.92 5.12
C LEU A 51 -4.74 5.38 6.51
N LYS A 52 -4.33 4.63 7.56
CA LYS A 52 -4.56 5.04 8.96
C LYS A 52 -3.85 6.35 9.32
N CYS A 53 -2.65 6.57 8.79
CA CYS A 53 -1.91 7.82 8.99
C CYS A 53 -2.69 9.00 8.41
N ILE A 54 -3.14 8.90 7.15
CA ILE A 54 -3.96 9.93 6.50
C ILE A 54 -5.22 10.22 7.34
N TYR A 55 -5.95 9.17 7.74
CA TYR A 55 -7.14 9.31 8.58
C TYR A 55 -6.85 10.11 9.87
N VAL A 56 -5.77 9.78 10.58
CA VAL A 56 -5.37 10.48 11.81
C VAL A 56 -4.95 11.93 11.53
N ILE A 57 -4.28 12.20 10.40
CA ILE A 57 -3.90 13.56 10.00
C ILE A 57 -5.15 14.42 9.78
N GLU A 58 -6.16 13.90 9.10
CA GLU A 58 -7.38 14.62 8.73
C GLU A 58 -8.32 14.83 9.92
N THR A 59 -8.57 13.77 10.69
CA THR A 59 -9.63 13.76 11.71
C THR A 59 -9.13 14.14 13.11
N LYS A 60 -7.82 13.98 13.37
CA LYS A 60 -7.22 14.04 14.71
C LYS A 60 -7.81 13.01 15.69
N GLU A 61 -8.49 11.98 15.19
CA GLU A 61 -9.03 10.88 15.97
C GLU A 61 -8.08 9.68 16.02
N GLU A 62 -8.41 8.68 16.85
CA GLU A 62 -7.72 7.38 16.83
C GLU A 62 -7.93 6.68 15.48
N PRO A 63 -6.91 5.94 14.99
CA PRO A 63 -7.02 5.22 13.72
C PRO A 63 -8.16 4.20 13.78
N LYS A 64 -8.95 4.12 12.72
CA LYS A 64 -10.05 3.16 12.64
C LYS A 64 -9.54 1.73 12.80
N TYR A 65 -10.24 0.92 13.60
CA TYR A 65 -10.01 -0.51 13.73
C TYR A 65 -10.67 -1.27 12.57
N VAL A 66 -10.21 -0.95 11.35
CA VAL A 66 -10.63 -1.57 10.09
C VAL A 66 -9.36 -2.09 9.40
N HIS A 67 -9.43 -3.30 8.84
CA HIS A 67 -8.33 -3.96 8.14
C HIS A 67 -8.57 -4.12 6.63
N LYS A 68 -9.77 -3.76 6.18
CA LYS A 68 -10.13 -3.70 4.77
C LYS A 68 -9.66 -2.37 4.20
N LEU A 69 -8.72 -2.42 3.27
CA LEU A 69 -8.00 -1.25 2.77
C LEU A 69 -8.92 -0.33 1.96
N GLU A 70 -9.83 -0.89 1.16
CA GLU A 70 -10.83 -0.13 0.43
C GLU A 70 -11.77 0.63 1.38
N GLN A 71 -12.14 0.01 2.52
CA GLN A 71 -12.97 0.66 3.52
C GLN A 71 -12.20 1.75 4.26
N LEU A 72 -10.92 1.54 4.57
CA LEU A 72 -10.08 2.59 5.16
C LEU A 72 -9.98 3.80 4.21
N PHE A 73 -9.85 3.55 2.91
CA PHE A 73 -9.82 4.59 1.89
C PHE A 73 -11.16 5.34 1.76
N ASP A 74 -12.28 4.60 1.77
CA ASP A 74 -13.64 5.17 1.75
C ASP A 74 -13.92 6.06 3.00
N ASN A 75 -13.12 5.95 4.07
CA ASN A 75 -13.22 6.78 5.28
C ASN A 75 -12.32 8.04 5.26
N LEU A 76 -11.53 8.26 4.22
CA LEU A 76 -10.71 9.47 4.07
C LEU A 76 -11.53 10.64 3.53
N SER A 77 -11.05 11.87 3.66
CA SER A 77 -11.72 13.02 3.03
C SER A 77 -11.75 12.92 1.51
N ASP A 78 -12.75 13.55 0.89
CA ASP A 78 -12.86 13.64 -0.58
C ASP A 78 -11.58 14.19 -1.23
N PHE A 79 -10.90 15.11 -0.56
CA PHE A 79 -9.63 15.67 -1.03
C PHE A 79 -8.52 14.62 -1.07
N SER A 80 -8.35 13.84 0.00
CA SER A 80 -7.33 12.78 0.04
C SER A 80 -7.65 11.63 -0.90
N GLN A 81 -8.93 11.27 -1.03
CA GLN A 81 -9.36 10.28 -2.03
C GLN A 81 -9.02 10.76 -3.45
N PHE A 82 -9.32 12.02 -3.77
CA PHE A 82 -9.01 12.62 -5.07
C PHE A 82 -7.50 12.65 -5.34
N ILE A 83 -6.70 13.25 -4.46
CA ILE A 83 -5.25 13.39 -4.65
C ILE A 83 -4.57 12.03 -4.78
N THR A 84 -4.91 11.08 -3.89
CA THR A 84 -4.32 9.75 -3.94
C THR A 84 -4.70 9.02 -5.23
N SER A 85 -5.95 9.13 -5.67
CA SER A 85 -6.41 8.49 -6.92
C SER A 85 -5.77 9.09 -8.18
N ASP A 86 -5.63 10.42 -8.23
CA ASP A 86 -4.98 11.11 -9.35
C ASP A 86 -3.48 10.73 -9.45
N ILE A 87 -2.76 10.76 -8.33
CA ILE A 87 -1.35 10.36 -8.29
C ILE A 87 -1.21 8.87 -8.63
N PHE A 88 -2.04 8.01 -8.03
CA PHE A 88 -2.05 6.58 -8.32
C PHE A 88 -2.24 6.32 -9.82
N SER A 89 -3.21 6.98 -10.46
CA SER A 89 -3.50 6.75 -11.87
C SER A 89 -2.28 7.05 -12.75
N ARG A 90 -1.58 8.15 -12.47
CA ARG A 90 -0.34 8.53 -13.20
C ARG A 90 0.81 7.56 -12.97
N LEU A 91 0.99 7.09 -11.73
CA LEU A 91 2.05 6.14 -11.39
C LEU A 91 1.76 4.75 -11.94
N ASN A 92 0.51 4.30 -11.85
CA ASN A 92 0.08 2.98 -12.29
C ASN A 92 0.24 2.81 -13.80
N GLU A 93 -0.05 3.85 -14.58
CA GLU A 93 0.19 3.87 -16.03
C GLU A 93 1.67 3.77 -16.41
N GLN A 94 2.59 3.97 -15.48
CA GLN A 94 4.03 3.83 -15.72
C GLN A 94 4.58 2.49 -15.22
N GLU A 95 3.79 1.71 -14.46
CA GLU A 95 4.25 0.44 -13.94
C GLU A 95 4.27 -0.65 -15.01
N GLY A 96 5.39 -1.39 -15.09
CA GLY A 96 5.47 -2.57 -15.94
C GLY A 96 4.44 -3.64 -15.58
N SER A 97 4.06 -3.74 -14.30
CA SER A 97 3.05 -4.68 -13.81
C SER A 97 1.67 -4.41 -14.41
N TYR A 98 1.28 -3.13 -14.52
CA TYR A 98 0.05 -2.68 -15.13
C TYR A 98 -0.03 -3.10 -16.60
N HIS A 99 0.97 -2.74 -17.40
CA HIS A 99 1.00 -3.11 -18.83
C HIS A 99 1.08 -4.61 -19.07
N ALA A 100 1.74 -5.36 -18.18
CA ALA A 100 1.86 -6.81 -18.33
C ALA A 100 0.54 -7.57 -18.06
N LEU A 101 -0.38 -6.96 -17.30
CA LEU A 101 -1.57 -7.62 -16.77
C LEU A 101 -2.89 -7.04 -17.25
N LYS A 102 -2.98 -5.73 -17.57
CA LYS A 102 -4.25 -5.06 -17.88
C LYS A 102 -5.04 -5.77 -18.98
N ASP A 103 -4.37 -6.16 -20.06
CA ASP A 103 -5.02 -6.84 -21.19
C ASP A 103 -5.29 -8.33 -20.92
N LYS A 104 -4.60 -8.92 -19.95
CA LYS A 104 -4.76 -10.33 -19.55
C LYS A 104 -5.85 -10.53 -18.51
N VAL A 105 -6.19 -9.47 -17.78
CA VAL A 105 -7.19 -9.48 -16.71
C VAL A 105 -8.15 -8.29 -16.91
N PRO A 106 -8.94 -8.29 -17.99
CA PRO A 106 -9.77 -7.14 -18.37
C PRO A 106 -10.90 -6.86 -17.37
N ASP A 107 -11.34 -7.86 -16.61
CA ASP A 107 -12.40 -7.75 -15.61
C ASP A 107 -11.88 -7.22 -14.25
N PHE A 108 -10.58 -6.99 -14.12
CA PHE A 108 -10.00 -6.43 -12.89
C PHE A 108 -10.28 -4.92 -12.82
N ASP A 109 -10.75 -4.45 -11.66
CA ASP A 109 -10.88 -3.02 -11.40
C ASP A 109 -9.51 -2.39 -11.14
N TRP A 110 -8.96 -1.75 -12.17
CA TRP A 110 -7.66 -1.07 -12.14
C TRP A 110 -7.70 0.31 -11.46
N SER A 111 -8.81 0.73 -10.89
CA SER A 111 -8.86 1.91 -10.03
C SER A 111 -8.08 1.69 -8.74
N LEU A 112 -7.71 2.78 -8.04
CA LEU A 112 -7.06 2.69 -6.73
C LEU A 112 -7.90 1.83 -5.77
N ARG A 113 -9.22 2.02 -5.77
CA ARG A 113 -10.14 1.30 -4.91
C ARG A 113 -10.15 -0.21 -5.20
N GLY A 114 -10.22 -0.59 -6.48
CA GLY A 114 -10.15 -2.00 -6.89
C GLY A 114 -8.83 -2.68 -6.54
N VAL A 115 -7.72 -1.96 -6.69
CA VAL A 115 -6.40 -2.45 -6.26
C VAL A 115 -6.32 -2.61 -4.74
N LEU A 116 -6.88 -1.68 -3.95
CA LEU A 116 -6.94 -1.79 -2.49
C LEU A 116 -7.82 -2.97 -2.03
N GLU A 117 -8.93 -3.24 -2.71
CA GLU A 117 -9.75 -4.42 -2.45
C GLU A 117 -8.95 -5.71 -2.73
N SER A 118 -8.27 -5.80 -3.87
CA SER A 118 -7.41 -6.94 -4.21
C SER A 118 -6.28 -7.13 -3.18
N ALA A 119 -5.64 -6.04 -2.74
CA ALA A 119 -4.59 -6.05 -1.74
C ALA A 119 -5.11 -6.56 -0.38
N SER A 120 -6.31 -6.15 0.03
CA SER A 120 -6.96 -6.64 1.27
C SER A 120 -7.19 -8.14 1.24
N GLN A 121 -7.64 -8.66 0.10
CA GLN A 121 -7.84 -10.10 -0.08
C GLN A 121 -6.51 -10.85 -0.10
N ALA A 122 -5.51 -10.32 -0.82
CA ALA A 122 -4.16 -10.89 -0.89
C ALA A 122 -3.52 -10.97 0.50
N PHE A 123 -3.66 -9.94 1.33
CA PHE A 123 -3.15 -9.93 2.70
C PHE A 123 -3.66 -11.09 3.55
N VAL A 124 -4.93 -11.47 3.39
CA VAL A 124 -5.50 -12.64 4.10
C VAL A 124 -5.02 -13.94 3.46
N LYS A 125 -5.20 -14.07 2.15
CA LYS A 125 -4.94 -15.30 1.41
C LYS A 125 -3.48 -15.75 1.48
N TRP A 126 -2.52 -14.83 1.43
CA TRP A 126 -1.10 -15.17 1.54
C TRP A 126 -0.66 -15.63 2.94
N ARG A 127 -1.33 -15.19 4.00
CA ARG A 127 -1.07 -15.68 5.37
C ARG A 127 -1.56 -17.11 5.57
N TYR A 128 -2.61 -17.49 4.84
CA TYR A 128 -3.25 -18.79 4.90
C TYR A 128 -3.14 -19.50 3.54
N SER A 129 -1.98 -19.38 2.88
CA SER A 129 -1.78 -19.92 1.53
C SER A 129 -1.92 -21.44 1.45
N PHE A 130 -1.83 -22.12 2.59
CA PHE A 130 -2.13 -23.54 2.73
C PHE A 130 -3.63 -23.89 2.59
N ASP A 131 -4.53 -22.90 2.59
CA ASP A 131 -5.98 -23.09 2.37
C ASP A 131 -6.38 -23.04 0.87
N GLY A 132 -5.41 -22.89 -0.04
CA GLY A 132 -5.56 -23.25 -1.46
C GLY A 132 -5.82 -22.12 -2.46
N ASP A 133 -6.27 -20.94 -2.00
CA ASP A 133 -6.51 -19.79 -2.89
C ASP A 133 -5.50 -18.68 -2.64
N ILE A 134 -4.65 -18.41 -3.63
CA ILE A 134 -3.72 -17.28 -3.63
C ILE A 134 -4.21 -16.22 -4.63
N THR A 135 -4.19 -14.95 -4.24
CA THR A 135 -4.53 -13.82 -5.13
C THR A 135 -3.32 -12.94 -5.40
N SER A 136 -3.35 -12.21 -6.51
CA SER A 136 -2.31 -11.24 -6.85
C SER A 136 -2.51 -9.92 -6.11
N PHE A 137 -1.43 -9.15 -6.05
CA PHE A 137 -1.44 -7.77 -5.59
C PHE A 137 -0.67 -6.90 -6.60
N PRO A 138 -1.30 -6.53 -7.73
CA PRO A 138 -0.67 -5.66 -8.71
C PRO A 138 -0.51 -4.24 -8.16
N SER A 139 0.41 -3.47 -8.74
CA SER A 139 0.51 -2.02 -8.53
C SER A 139 0.79 -1.59 -7.07
N ALA A 140 1.36 -2.48 -6.26
CA ALA A 140 1.68 -2.19 -4.86
C ALA A 140 2.58 -0.96 -4.69
N GLY A 141 3.56 -0.78 -5.60
CA GLY A 141 4.45 0.36 -5.62
C GLY A 141 3.70 1.67 -5.86
N ALA A 142 2.89 1.73 -6.90
CA ALA A 142 2.05 2.88 -7.24
C ALA A 142 1.11 3.28 -6.08
N VAL A 143 0.46 2.31 -5.42
CA VAL A 143 -0.40 2.58 -4.25
C VAL A 143 0.40 3.19 -3.10
N ILE A 144 1.52 2.57 -2.71
CA ILE A 144 2.37 3.04 -1.62
C ILE A 144 2.85 4.47 -1.90
N ASN A 145 3.37 4.72 -3.10
CA ASN A 145 3.92 6.01 -3.47
C ASN A 145 2.83 7.10 -3.55
N ALA A 146 1.62 6.76 -4.02
CA ALA A 146 0.50 7.70 -4.03
C ALA A 146 0.04 8.08 -2.62
N LEU A 147 -0.04 7.12 -1.70
CA LEU A 147 -0.38 7.37 -0.30
C LEU A 147 0.67 8.21 0.41
N GLU A 148 1.96 7.92 0.18
CA GLU A 148 3.06 8.69 0.77
C GLU A 148 3.06 10.13 0.27
N ALA A 149 2.83 10.33 -1.04
CA ALA A 149 2.68 11.66 -1.62
C ALA A 149 1.48 12.43 -1.04
N CYS A 150 0.34 11.76 -0.84
CA CYS A 150 -0.81 12.37 -0.17
C CYS A 150 -0.46 12.80 1.27
N ILE A 151 0.25 11.97 2.03
CA ILE A 151 0.70 12.32 3.38
C ILE A 151 1.60 13.57 3.35
N PHE A 152 2.51 13.68 2.39
CA PHE A 152 3.38 14.86 2.27
C PHE A 152 2.62 16.13 1.89
N VAL A 153 1.56 16.02 1.08
CA VAL A 153 0.65 17.14 0.80
C VAL A 153 -0.07 17.60 2.08
N LEU A 154 -0.47 16.67 2.96
CA LEU A 154 -1.21 16.98 4.18
C LEU A 154 -0.30 17.39 5.37
N ARG A 155 0.94 16.89 5.40
CA ARG A 155 1.92 17.02 6.49
C ARG A 155 3.34 17.03 5.91
N GLU A 156 3.76 18.19 5.44
CA GLU A 156 5.05 18.39 4.77
C GLU A 156 6.26 17.99 5.63
N ASP A 157 6.22 18.23 6.95
CA ASP A 157 7.31 17.91 7.87
C ASP A 157 7.58 16.40 8.03
N LEU A 158 6.67 15.53 7.57
CA LEU A 158 6.91 14.08 7.51
C LEU A 158 7.83 13.68 6.35
N ASN A 159 8.02 14.55 5.35
CA ASN A 159 8.92 14.35 4.22
C ASN A 159 10.40 14.44 4.65
N ASP A 160 10.70 15.18 5.71
CA ASP A 160 12.07 15.40 6.21
C ASP A 160 12.62 14.20 7.02
N ILE A 161 11.82 13.16 7.23
CA ILE A 161 12.27 11.96 7.96
C ILE A 161 13.25 11.18 7.06
N PRO A 162 14.52 10.99 7.47
CA PRO A 162 15.55 10.38 6.62
C PRO A 162 15.11 9.05 6.02
N GLN A 163 15.43 8.83 4.74
CA GLN A 163 15.34 7.49 4.14
C GLN A 163 16.63 6.75 4.44
N GLU A 164 16.59 5.78 5.36
CA GLU A 164 17.67 4.81 5.46
C GLU A 164 17.59 3.90 4.22
N ILE A 165 18.51 4.13 3.28
CA ILE A 165 18.70 3.29 2.10
C ILE A 165 19.51 2.08 2.57
N TYR A 166 18.89 0.90 2.60
CA TYR A 166 19.55 -0.38 2.87
C TYR A 166 19.68 -1.19 1.58
#